data_AF-A0A973CHU5-F1
#
_entry.id   AF-A0A973CHU5-F1
#
_cell.length_a   1.000
_cell.length_b   1.000
_cell.length_c   1.000
_cell.angle_alpha   90.00
_cell.angle_beta   90.00
_cell.angle_gamma   90.00
#
_symmetry.space_group_name_H-M   'P 1'
#
loop_
_entity.id
_entity.type
_entity.pdbx_description
1 polymer ?
#
loop_
_entity_poly.entity_id
_entity_poly.type
_entity_poly.pdbx_seq_one_letter_code
_entity_poly.pdbx_strand_id
1 'polypeptide(L)'
;MQFLNNILKFGDTEDNQSGGSEAESNPTVTYCNILFYHLVNNEENSTILTKDNLPDLEFGGDCIKADEISYKAVVNRLKIVSGLNPWPSKEIVTGDKIEMITSGQLSSWQITVFPDDQQMKIERIV
;
A
#
# COMPACT_ATOMS: atom_id res chain seq x y z
N MET A 1 18.57 15.98 3.62
CA MET A 1 18.03 15.26 2.44
C MET A 1 16.52 15.24 2.56
N GLN A 2 15.79 15.92 1.67
CA GLN A 2 14.31 15.95 1.64
C GLN A 2 13.87 15.22 0.36
N PHE A 3 13.45 13.95 0.46
CA PHE A 3 13.03 13.15 -0.69
C PHE A 3 11.68 12.42 -0.50
N LEU A 4 10.83 12.90 0.42
CA LEU A 4 9.50 12.31 0.66
C LEU A 4 8.33 12.96 -0.11
N ASN A 5 8.57 13.99 -0.93
CA ASN A 5 7.48 14.80 -1.49
C ASN A 5 6.78 14.25 -2.75
N ASN A 6 7.10 13.04 -3.23
CA ASN A 6 6.47 12.47 -4.44
C ASN A 6 5.89 11.05 -4.22
N ILE A 7 5.41 10.77 -3.01
CA ILE A 7 4.54 9.62 -2.77
C ILE A 7 3.12 10.02 -3.20
N LEU A 8 2.65 9.46 -4.31
CA LEU A 8 1.24 9.39 -4.74
C LEU A 8 0.42 10.69 -4.55
N LYS A 9 0.55 11.64 -5.48
CA LYS A 9 -0.42 12.74 -5.59
C LYS A 9 -1.75 12.19 -6.11
N PHE A 10 -2.65 11.84 -5.22
CA PHE A 10 -4.07 11.72 -5.53
C PHE A 10 -4.72 13.10 -5.36
N GLY A 11 -5.56 13.48 -6.31
CA GLY A 11 -6.10 14.83 -6.46
C GLY A 11 -6.67 15.40 -5.17
N ASP A 12 -6.23 16.61 -4.85
CA ASP A 12 -6.82 17.45 -3.82
C ASP A 12 -8.31 17.69 -4.16
N THR A 13 -9.21 17.19 -3.33
CA THR A 13 -10.52 17.82 -3.19
C THR A 13 -10.30 18.99 -2.24
N GLU A 14 -10.36 20.20 -2.78
CA GLU A 14 -10.24 21.46 -2.05
C GLU A 14 -11.22 21.50 -0.87
N ASP A 15 -10.71 21.74 0.34
CA ASP A 15 -11.33 22.69 1.28
C ASP A 15 -10.36 23.03 2.42
N ASN A 16 -10.01 24.31 2.46
CA ASN A 16 -9.46 25.12 3.57
C ASN A 16 -8.99 24.40 4.85
N GLN A 17 -7.69 24.52 5.16
CA GLN A 17 -7.22 25.27 6.34
C GLN A 17 -5.70 25.44 6.35
N SER A 18 -5.28 26.69 6.45
CA SER A 18 -3.93 27.12 6.76
C SER A 18 -3.48 26.62 8.14
N GLY A 19 -2.44 25.80 8.17
CA GLY A 19 -1.78 25.39 9.40
C GLY A 19 -0.61 24.46 9.07
N GLY A 20 0.61 24.99 9.11
CA GLY A 20 1.80 24.16 9.03
C GLY A 20 1.90 23.28 10.27
N SER A 21 1.42 22.05 10.16
CA SER A 21 1.86 20.93 11.00
C SER A 21 2.51 19.94 10.05
N GLU A 22 3.72 19.50 10.36
CA GLU A 22 4.29 18.29 9.76
C GLU A 22 3.22 17.20 9.85
N ALA A 23 2.60 16.84 8.73
CA ALA A 23 1.62 15.78 8.71
C ALA A 23 2.37 14.52 9.14
N GLU A 24 2.13 14.05 10.37
CA GLU A 24 2.67 12.78 10.84
C GLU A 24 2.30 11.73 9.79
N SER A 25 3.31 11.19 9.11
CA SER A 25 3.11 10.23 8.02
C SER A 25 2.39 9.02 8.61
N ASN A 26 1.17 8.75 8.15
CA ASN A 26 0.40 7.61 8.63
C ASN A 26 1.23 6.32 8.39
N PRO A 27 1.58 5.57 9.45
CA PRO A 27 2.52 4.46 9.33
C PRO A 27 2.02 3.35 8.40
N THR A 28 0.70 3.16 8.30
CA THR A 28 0.10 2.20 7.34
C THR A 28 0.30 2.66 5.90
N VAL A 29 0.17 3.97 5.63
CA VAL A 29 0.40 4.51 4.29
C VAL A 29 1.87 4.33 3.90
N THR A 30 2.78 4.70 4.81
CA THR A 30 4.22 4.50 4.63
C THR A 30 4.55 3.03 4.35
N TYR A 31 4.02 2.11 5.17
CA TYR A 31 4.23 0.68 5.04
C TYR A 31 3.77 0.17 3.66
N CYS A 32 2.55 0.49 3.21
CA CYS A 32 2.06 0.05 1.90
C CYS A 32 2.91 0.57 0.74
N ASN A 33 3.42 1.80 0.82
CA ASN A 33 4.28 2.35 -0.22
C ASN A 33 5.64 1.65 -0.26
N ILE A 34 6.24 1.39 0.91
CA ILE A 34 7.49 0.64 1.01
C ILE A 34 7.29 -0.80 0.55
N LEU A 35 6.13 -1.41 0.82
CA LEU A 35 5.82 -2.75 0.33
C LEU A 35 5.93 -2.81 -1.20
N PHE A 36 5.26 -1.90 -1.92
CA PHE A 36 5.38 -1.85 -3.38
C PHE A 36 6.81 -1.55 -3.83
N TYR A 37 7.56 -0.71 -3.10
CA TYR A 37 8.96 -0.48 -3.39
C TYR A 37 9.80 -1.77 -3.33
N HIS A 38 9.62 -2.57 -2.28
CA HIS A 38 10.27 -3.89 -2.15
C HIS A 38 9.85 -4.83 -3.28
N LEU A 39 8.56 -4.93 -3.57
CA LEU A 39 8.07 -5.80 -4.64
C LEU A 39 8.64 -5.41 -6.02
N VAL A 40 8.83 -4.11 -6.28
CA VAL A 40 9.48 -3.63 -7.50
C VAL A 40 10.96 -3.98 -7.51
N ASN A 41 11.70 -3.60 -6.48
CA ASN A 41 13.15 -3.73 -6.43
C ASN A 41 13.65 -5.17 -6.28
N ASN A 42 12.87 -6.05 -5.64
CA ASN A 42 13.20 -7.47 -5.51
C ASN A 42 12.72 -8.29 -6.72
N GLU A 43 12.17 -7.63 -7.75
CA GLU A 43 11.61 -8.27 -8.95
C GLU A 43 10.53 -9.32 -8.62
N GLU A 44 9.81 -9.14 -7.52
CA GLU A 44 8.72 -10.02 -7.12
C GLU A 44 7.50 -9.76 -8.02
N ASN A 45 6.92 -10.83 -8.55
CA ASN A 45 5.73 -10.74 -9.41
C ASN A 45 4.43 -10.90 -8.62
N SER A 46 4.49 -11.46 -7.41
CA SER A 46 3.30 -11.61 -6.57
C SER A 46 3.67 -11.81 -5.11
N THR A 47 2.81 -11.33 -4.21
CA THR A 47 2.89 -11.65 -2.78
C THR A 47 1.51 -11.92 -2.20
N ILE A 48 1.48 -12.67 -1.10
CA ILE A 48 0.28 -12.98 -0.34
C ILE A 48 0.47 -12.45 1.08
N LEU A 49 -0.43 -11.57 1.49
CA LEU A 49 -0.50 -11.02 2.83
C LEU A 49 -1.62 -11.70 3.60
N THR A 50 -1.32 -12.06 4.84
CA THR A 50 -2.30 -12.52 5.85
C THR A 50 -1.96 -11.84 7.17
N LYS A 51 -2.85 -11.98 8.17
CA LYS A 51 -2.61 -11.44 9.52
C LYS A 51 -1.29 -11.92 10.13
N ASP A 52 -0.89 -13.15 9.82
CA ASP A 52 0.28 -13.80 10.41
C ASP A 52 1.52 -13.75 9.50
N ASN A 53 1.42 -13.12 8.31
CA ASN A 53 2.47 -13.10 7.29
C ASN A 53 2.70 -11.69 6.71
N LEU A 54 2.60 -10.65 7.54
CA LEU A 54 3.07 -9.33 7.13
C LEU A 54 4.62 -9.29 7.17
N PRO A 55 5.30 -8.84 6.11
CA PRO A 55 6.75 -8.74 6.11
C PRO A 55 7.25 -7.52 6.91
N ASP A 56 8.38 -7.68 7.59
CA ASP A 56 9.17 -6.53 8.02
C ASP A 56 9.72 -5.80 6.79
N LEU A 57 9.65 -4.46 6.79
CA LEU A 57 10.07 -3.65 5.64
C LEU A 57 11.18 -2.69 6.04
N GLU A 58 12.21 -2.59 5.20
CA GLU A 58 13.33 -1.65 5.41
C GLU A 58 13.39 -0.60 4.31
N PHE A 59 13.56 0.66 4.67
CA PHE A 59 13.77 1.75 3.71
C PHE A 59 14.70 2.81 4.29
N GLY A 60 15.81 3.09 3.61
CA GLY A 60 16.72 4.17 4.00
C GLY A 60 17.43 3.97 5.35
N GLY A 61 17.53 2.72 5.83
CA GLY A 61 18.10 2.38 7.14
C GLY A 61 17.08 2.33 8.28
N ASP A 62 15.83 2.74 8.02
CA ASP A 62 14.70 2.56 8.95
C ASP A 62 13.99 1.24 8.67
N CYS A 63 13.63 0.52 9.73
CA CYS A 63 12.87 -0.74 9.66
C CYS A 63 11.49 -0.53 10.27
N ILE A 64 10.44 -0.79 9.51
CA ILE A 64 9.05 -0.86 9.99
C ILE A 64 8.75 -2.31 10.28
N LYS A 65 8.43 -2.61 11.54
CA LYS A 65 8.13 -3.98 11.96
C LYS A 65 6.68 -4.34 11.67
N ALA A 66 6.47 -5.57 11.24
CA ALA A 66 5.15 -6.07 10.89
C ALA A 66 4.17 -6.07 12.08
N ASP A 67 4.67 -6.25 13.30
CA ASP A 67 3.89 -6.25 14.54
C ASP A 67 3.45 -4.84 15.00
N GLU A 68 4.06 -3.79 14.48
CA GLU A 68 3.68 -2.39 14.70
C GLU A 68 2.52 -1.95 13.79
N ILE A 69 2.18 -2.75 12.78
CA ILE A 69 1.19 -2.42 11.75
C ILE A 69 -0.02 -3.36 11.83
N SER A 70 -1.22 -2.77 11.85
CA SER A 70 -2.46 -3.54 11.80
C SER A 70 -2.69 -4.09 10.39
N TYR A 71 -2.76 -5.42 10.25
CA TYR A 71 -3.16 -6.09 9.00
C TYR A 71 -4.49 -5.55 8.44
N LYS A 72 -5.47 -5.27 9.31
CA LYS A 72 -6.74 -4.66 8.88
C LYS A 72 -6.53 -3.27 8.27
N ALA A 73 -5.61 -2.48 8.82
CA ALA A 73 -5.30 -1.16 8.28
C ALA A 73 -4.61 -1.28 6.90
N VAL A 74 -3.69 -2.23 6.74
CA VAL A 74 -3.03 -2.52 5.45
C VAL A 74 -4.05 -2.94 4.40
N VAL A 75 -4.93 -3.89 4.72
CA VAL A 75 -5.99 -4.35 3.80
C VAL A 75 -6.90 -3.20 3.39
N ASN A 76 -7.37 -2.41 4.35
CA ASN A 76 -8.24 -1.27 4.06
C ASN A 76 -7.55 -0.23 3.17
N ARG A 77 -6.27 0.06 3.44
CA ARG A 77 -5.49 1.00 2.62
C ARG A 77 -5.35 0.49 1.19
N LEU A 78 -4.99 -0.77 1.02
CA LEU A 78 -4.80 -1.39 -0.29
C LEU A 78 -6.10 -1.49 -1.08
N LYS A 79 -7.23 -1.82 -0.42
CA LYS A 79 -8.57 -1.76 -1.02
C LYS A 79 -8.89 -0.36 -1.56
N ILE A 80 -8.67 0.68 -0.76
CA ILE A 80 -8.93 2.07 -1.17
C ILE A 80 -8.09 2.43 -2.41
N VAL A 81 -6.80 2.08 -2.41
CA VAL A 81 -5.91 2.38 -3.54
C VAL A 81 -6.28 1.59 -4.80
N SER A 82 -6.84 0.39 -4.65
CA SER A 82 -7.34 -0.43 -5.77
C SER A 82 -8.81 -0.19 -6.11
N GLY A 83 -9.44 0.90 -5.65
CA GLY A 83 -10.84 1.22 -5.95
C GLY A 83 -11.88 0.29 -5.32
N LEU A 84 -11.49 -0.58 -4.39
CA LEU A 84 -12.39 -1.50 -3.70
C LEU A 84 -13.07 -0.84 -2.49
N ASN A 85 -14.25 -1.37 -2.16
CA ASN A 85 -14.95 -1.03 -0.94
C ASN A 85 -14.12 -1.47 0.30
N PRO A 86 -13.82 -0.57 1.26
CA PRO A 86 -13.00 -0.89 2.44
C PRO A 86 -13.69 -1.83 3.44
N TRP A 87 -14.98 -2.12 3.29
CA TRP A 87 -15.69 -3.09 4.14
C TRP A 87 -15.33 -4.54 3.76
N PRO A 88 -15.38 -5.49 4.71
CA PRO A 88 -15.20 -6.91 4.40
C PRO A 88 -16.22 -7.42 3.38
N SER A 89 -15.76 -8.20 2.42
CA SER A 89 -16.60 -8.89 1.43
C SER A 89 -16.70 -10.37 1.78
N LYS A 90 -17.87 -10.99 1.53
CA LYS A 90 -18.01 -12.46 1.62
C LYS A 90 -17.53 -13.20 0.39
N GLU A 91 -17.22 -12.46 -0.67
CA GLU A 91 -16.77 -12.97 -1.97
C GLU A 91 -15.33 -12.51 -2.23
N ILE A 92 -14.64 -13.26 -3.11
CA ILE A 92 -13.36 -12.81 -3.64
C ILE A 92 -13.61 -11.57 -4.50
N VAL A 93 -12.91 -10.48 -4.21
CA VAL A 93 -13.02 -9.23 -4.96
C VAL A 93 -11.66 -8.83 -5.50
N THR A 94 -11.64 -8.35 -6.74
CA THR A 94 -10.42 -7.89 -7.39
C THR A 94 -10.58 -6.41 -7.72
N GLY A 95 -9.60 -5.61 -7.31
CA GLY A 95 -9.58 -4.18 -7.53
C GLY A 95 -9.08 -3.78 -8.91
N ASP A 96 -9.15 -2.49 -9.15
CA ASP A 96 -8.62 -1.84 -10.34
C ASP A 96 -7.11 -1.98 -10.43
N LYS A 97 -6.59 -1.81 -11.67
CA LYS A 97 -5.16 -1.77 -11.92
C LYS A 97 -4.55 -0.53 -11.26
N ILE A 98 -3.54 -0.75 -10.43
CA ILE A 98 -2.74 0.31 -9.82
C ILE A 98 -1.47 0.50 -10.64
N GLU A 99 -1.28 1.68 -11.20
CA GLU A 99 -0.04 2.06 -11.88
C GLU A 99 0.86 2.83 -10.91
N MET A 100 2.11 2.38 -10.78
CA MET A 100 3.09 2.99 -9.88
C MET A 100 4.42 3.19 -10.59
N ILE A 101 5.01 4.37 -10.39
CA ILE A 101 6.40 4.63 -10.79
C ILE A 101 7.27 4.54 -9.54
N THR A 102 8.17 3.57 -9.54
CA THR A 102 9.08 3.29 -8.42
C THR A 102 10.48 3.14 -8.97
N SER A 103 11.44 3.88 -8.43
CA SER A 103 12.84 3.86 -8.90
C SER A 103 12.98 4.12 -10.42
N GLY A 104 12.08 4.91 -11.00
CA GLY A 104 12.04 5.20 -12.45
C GLY A 104 11.42 4.10 -13.32
N GLN A 105 10.94 3.00 -12.73
CA GLN A 105 10.25 1.92 -13.41
C GLN A 105 8.73 2.05 -13.26
N LEU A 106 8.01 2.01 -14.38
CA LEU A 106 6.55 1.89 -14.36
C LEU A 106 6.19 0.42 -14.10
N SER A 107 5.36 0.19 -13.09
CA SER A 107 4.83 -1.12 -12.75
C SER A 107 3.31 -1.05 -12.64
N SER A 108 2.63 -2.12 -13.04
CA SER A 108 1.19 -2.27 -12.91
C SER A 108 0.91 -3.40 -11.92
N TRP A 109 -0.02 -3.18 -11.00
CA TRP A 109 -0.38 -4.15 -9.97
C TRP A 109 -1.89 -4.33 -9.89
N GLN A 110 -2.31 -5.52 -9.52
CA GLN A 110 -3.69 -5.85 -9.20
C GLN A 110 -3.75 -6.45 -7.81
N ILE A 111 -4.81 -6.09 -7.08
CA ILE A 111 -5.06 -6.56 -5.73
C ILE A 111 -6.32 -7.41 -5.73
N THR A 112 -6.21 -8.61 -5.20
CA THR A 112 -7.35 -9.51 -4.96
C THR A 112 -7.47 -9.76 -3.47
N VAL A 113 -8.66 -9.52 -2.92
CA VAL A 113 -8.98 -9.74 -1.51
C VAL A 113 -9.89 -10.95 -1.39
N PHE A 114 -9.55 -11.86 -0.49
CA PHE A 114 -10.32 -13.06 -0.20
C PHE A 114 -11.41 -12.76 0.84
N PRO A 115 -12.44 -13.63 0.96
CA PRO A 115 -13.55 -13.42 1.88
C PRO A 115 -13.13 -13.08 3.31
N ASP A 116 -13.91 -12.21 3.94
CA ASP A 116 -13.74 -11.72 5.31
C ASP A 116 -12.35 -11.10 5.57
N ASP A 117 -11.69 -10.62 4.50
CA ASP A 117 -10.36 -10.02 4.52
C ASP A 117 -9.26 -10.97 5.04
N GLN A 118 -9.49 -12.28 5.01
CA GLN A 118 -8.57 -13.28 5.57
C GLN A 118 -7.20 -13.28 4.87
N GLN A 119 -7.19 -12.94 3.59
CA GLN A 119 -6.00 -12.93 2.76
C GLN A 119 -6.11 -11.84 1.68
N MET A 120 -4.96 -11.29 1.31
CA MET A 120 -4.82 -10.40 0.17
C MET A 120 -3.69 -10.87 -0.74
N LYS A 121 -3.95 -11.00 -2.03
CA LYS A 121 -2.95 -11.24 -3.07
C LYS A 121 -2.66 -9.93 -3.78
N ILE A 122 -1.39 -9.61 -3.95
CA ILE A 122 -0.91 -8.51 -4.78
C ILE A 122 -0.12 -9.14 -5.91
N GLU A 123 -0.44 -8.78 -7.15
CA GLU A 123 0.16 -9.41 -8.34
C GLU A 123 0.51 -8.36 -9.39
N ARG A 124 1.69 -8.48 -9.99
CA ARG A 124 2.16 -7.61 -11.07
C ARG A 124 1.44 -8.00 -12.35
N ILE A 125 0.89 -7.02 -13.05
CA ILE A 125 0.31 -7.19 -14.38
C ILE A 125 1.37 -6.78 -15.41
N VAL A 126 1.58 -7.65 -16.40
CA VAL A 126 2.52 -7.45 -17.53
C VAL A 126 1.77 -6.92 -18.74
#